data_AF-A0A3C0KBY2-F1
#
_entry.id   AF-A0A3C0KBY2-F1
#
_cell.length_a   1.000
_cell.length_b   1.000
_cell.length_c   1.000
_cell.angle_alpha   90.00
_cell.angle_beta   90.00
_cell.angle_gamma   90.00
#
_symmetry.space_group_name_H-M   'P 1'
#
loop_
_entity.id
_entity.type
_entity.pdbx_description
1 polymer ?
#
loop_
_entity_poly.entity_id
_entity_poly.type
_entity_poly.pdbx_seq_one_letter_code
_entity_poly.pdbx_strand_id
1 'polypeptide(L)'
;MSLAAAAQPGILQPIPAQGRYLTCQLRVGTDPRDVLRALVARTDGEATVVGLGESLVRELGASVPGLKSFCGIDGARTKLPATPADLWLWLRGSDRGELLIRSRHLSAL
;
A
#
# COMPACT_ATOMS: atom_id res chain seq x y z
N MET A 1 -15.18 -7.97 21.66
CA MET A 1 -14.02 -7.48 20.88
C MET A 1 -14.44 -7.45 19.42
N SER A 2 -14.50 -6.26 18.81
CA SER A 2 -14.92 -6.11 17.42
C SER A 2 -13.79 -6.57 16.48
N LEU A 3 -14.10 -7.45 15.54
CA LEU A 3 -13.20 -7.85 14.43
C LEU A 3 -12.83 -6.68 13.51
N ALA A 4 -13.48 -5.52 13.66
CA ALA A 4 -13.17 -4.31 12.90
C ALA A 4 -11.76 -3.73 13.14
N ALA A 5 -10.99 -4.27 14.10
CA ALA A 5 -9.64 -3.80 14.41
C ALA A 5 -8.50 -4.78 14.03
N ALA A 6 -8.78 -5.89 13.34
CA ALA A 6 -7.75 -6.88 13.00
C ALA A 6 -6.99 -6.57 11.70
N ALA A 7 -7.66 -5.94 10.72
CA ALA A 7 -7.10 -5.61 9.42
C ALA A 7 -7.96 -4.55 8.72
N GLN A 8 -7.39 -3.92 7.68
CA GLN A 8 -8.18 -3.13 6.71
C GLN A 8 -9.24 -4.05 6.05
N PRO A 9 -10.54 -3.72 6.08
CA PRO A 9 -11.62 -4.61 5.62
C PRO A 9 -11.42 -5.16 4.21
N GLY A 10 -10.92 -4.34 3.29
CA GLY A 10 -10.69 -4.70 1.89
C GLY A 10 -9.70 -5.85 1.71
N ILE A 11 -8.92 -6.22 2.73
CA ILE A 11 -8.03 -7.39 2.68
C ILE A 11 -8.82 -8.71 2.70
N LEU A 12 -9.88 -8.77 3.51
CA LEU A 12 -10.64 -10.01 3.76
C LEU A 12 -11.98 -10.06 3.02
N GLN A 13 -12.43 -8.94 2.48
CA GLN A 13 -13.62 -8.89 1.64
C GLN A 13 -13.43 -9.62 0.30
N PRO A 14 -14.54 -10.01 -0.38
CA PRO A 14 -14.49 -10.56 -1.72
C PRO A 14 -13.66 -9.72 -2.69
N ILE A 15 -13.07 -10.38 -3.68
CA ILE A 15 -12.28 -9.72 -4.73
C ILE A 15 -13.20 -8.75 -5.50
N PRO A 16 -12.82 -7.48 -5.69
CA PRO A 16 -13.65 -6.53 -6.41
C PRO A 16 -13.71 -6.86 -7.90
N ALA A 17 -14.76 -6.40 -8.58
CA ALA A 17 -14.88 -6.56 -10.03
C ALA A 17 -13.75 -5.85 -10.80
N GLN A 18 -13.23 -4.75 -10.24
CA GLN A 18 -12.11 -3.98 -10.78
C GLN A 18 -11.12 -3.63 -9.66
N GLY A 19 -9.82 -3.68 -9.99
CA GLY A 19 -8.74 -3.31 -9.09
C GLY A 19 -7.69 -2.46 -9.79
N ARG A 20 -7.13 -1.48 -9.08
CA ARG A 20 -5.98 -0.70 -9.53
C ARG A 20 -4.95 -0.62 -8.41
N TYR A 21 -3.69 -0.87 -8.76
CA TYR A 21 -2.58 -0.84 -7.83
C TYR A 21 -1.69 0.35 -8.10
N LEU A 22 -1.34 1.09 -7.05
CA LEU A 22 -0.33 2.14 -7.09
C LEU A 22 0.86 1.69 -6.25
N THR A 23 2.05 1.81 -6.82
CA THR A 23 3.31 1.47 -6.18
C THR A 23 4.16 2.74 -6.16
N CYS A 24 4.51 3.20 -4.98
CA CYS A 24 5.14 4.49 -4.76
C CYS A 24 6.48 4.32 -4.04
N GLN A 25 7.42 5.22 -4.36
CA GLN A 25 8.70 5.34 -3.68
C GLN A 25 8.73 6.70 -2.97
N LEU A 26 9.31 6.72 -1.77
CA LEU A 26 9.58 7.94 -1.03
C LEU A 26 10.72 8.68 -1.73
N ARG A 27 10.50 9.96 -2.01
CA ARG A 27 11.56 10.82 -2.55
C ARG A 27 12.58 11.12 -1.45
N VAL A 28 13.87 11.03 -1.81
CA VAL A 28 14.98 11.32 -0.89
C VAL A 28 14.80 12.71 -0.27
N GLY A 29 14.99 12.80 1.06
CA GLY A 29 14.89 14.06 1.80
C GLY A 29 13.46 14.55 2.08
N THR A 30 12.44 13.74 1.80
CA THR A 30 11.04 14.08 2.12
C THR A 30 10.63 13.44 3.45
N ASP A 31 9.98 14.20 4.35
CA ASP A 31 9.35 13.60 5.53
C ASP A 31 8.07 12.86 5.12
N PRO A 32 7.99 11.52 5.29
CA PRO A 32 6.81 10.76 4.92
C PRO A 32 5.57 11.07 5.80
N ARG A 33 5.74 11.68 6.98
CA ARG A 33 4.62 11.88 7.92
C ARG A 33 3.53 12.78 7.36
N ASP A 34 3.89 13.82 6.61
CA ASP A 34 2.91 14.78 6.11
C ASP A 34 2.02 14.18 5.03
N VAL A 35 2.62 13.47 4.06
CA VAL A 35 1.85 12.77 3.02
C VAL A 35 1.01 11.64 3.61
N LEU A 36 1.51 10.90 4.61
CA LEU A 36 0.74 9.86 5.28
C LEU A 36 -0.46 10.41 6.05
N ARG A 37 -0.32 11.56 6.73
CA ARG A 37 -1.46 12.25 7.37
C ARG A 37 -2.52 12.65 6.35
N ALA A 38 -2.10 13.21 5.20
CA ALA A 38 -3.02 13.57 4.12
C ALA A 38 -3.70 12.34 3.49
N LEU A 39 -2.97 11.21 3.41
CA LEU A 39 -3.47 9.95 2.90
C LEU A 39 -4.56 9.35 3.79
N VAL A 40 -4.39 9.39 5.12
CA VAL A 40 -5.39 8.87 6.08
C VAL A 40 -6.78 9.46 5.84
N ALA A 41 -6.87 10.75 5.49
CA ALA A 41 -8.15 11.41 5.20
C ALA A 41 -8.81 10.95 3.89
N ARG A 42 -8.13 10.16 3.06
CA ARG A 42 -8.55 9.74 1.71
C ARG A 42 -8.63 8.22 1.55
N THR A 43 -8.35 7.47 2.61
CA THR A 43 -8.34 6.01 2.61
C THR A 43 -9.24 5.46 3.71
N ASP A 44 -10.08 4.51 3.36
CA ASP A 44 -11.07 3.88 4.23
C ASP A 44 -10.68 2.45 4.67
N GLY A 45 -9.62 1.90 4.08
CA GLY A 45 -9.22 0.51 4.29
C GLY A 45 -10.16 -0.52 3.64
N GLU A 46 -11.20 -0.07 2.93
CA GLU A 46 -12.20 -0.93 2.29
C GLU A 46 -12.13 -0.79 0.78
N ALA A 47 -12.42 0.40 0.26
CA ALA A 47 -12.31 0.72 -1.15
C ALA A 47 -10.88 1.17 -1.52
N THR A 48 -10.09 1.60 -0.54
CA THR A 48 -8.67 1.93 -0.71
C THR A 48 -7.86 1.33 0.43
N VAL A 49 -7.17 0.22 0.13
CA VAL A 49 -6.28 -0.47 1.07
C VAL A 49 -4.86 0.07 0.94
N VAL A 50 -4.21 0.34 2.06
CA VAL A 50 -2.85 0.87 2.15
C VAL A 50 -1.87 -0.20 2.64
N GLY A 51 -0.75 -0.36 1.95
CA GLY A 51 0.40 -1.16 2.40
C GLY A 51 1.62 -0.27 2.61
N LEU A 52 2.39 -0.54 3.66
CA LEU A 52 3.64 0.16 3.96
C LEU A 52 4.82 -0.77 3.73
N GLY A 53 5.81 -0.28 2.99
CA GLY A 53 7.09 -0.95 2.80
C GLY A 53 7.97 -0.90 4.04
N GLU A 54 8.90 -1.85 4.16
CA GLU A 54 9.86 -1.90 5.27
C GLU A 54 10.72 -0.63 5.34
N SER A 55 11.22 -0.14 4.20
CA SER A 55 12.03 1.08 4.13
C SER A 55 11.28 2.32 4.62
N LEU A 56 9.99 2.46 4.27
CA LEU A 56 9.14 3.54 4.78
C LEU A 56 8.92 3.44 6.30
N VAL A 57 8.62 2.24 6.80
CA VAL A 57 8.42 2.01 8.24
C VAL A 57 9.69 2.34 9.02
N ARG A 58 10.86 1.98 8.47
CA ARG A 58 12.16 2.34 9.05
C ARG A 58 12.42 3.83 9.04
N GLU A 59 12.10 4.53 7.94
CA GLU A 59 12.24 6.00 7.83
C GLU A 59 11.37 6.73 8.87
N LEU A 60 10.20 6.18 9.20
CA LEU A 60 9.33 6.69 10.26
C LEU A 60 9.91 6.48 11.67
N GLY A 61 11.01 5.75 11.82
CA GLY A 61 11.61 5.37 13.09
C GLY A 61 10.86 4.26 13.82
N ALA A 62 10.08 3.46 13.08
CA ALA A 62 9.25 2.39 13.63
C ALA A 62 9.74 0.99 13.23
N SER A 63 9.19 -0.04 13.87
CA SER A 63 9.41 -1.44 13.50
C SER A 63 8.11 -2.21 13.64
N VAL A 64 7.85 -3.12 12.70
CA VAL A 64 6.69 -4.01 12.70
C VAL A 64 7.20 -5.45 12.71
N PRO A 65 6.85 -6.27 13.72
CA PRO A 65 7.28 -7.67 13.77
C PRO A 65 6.95 -8.44 12.50
N GLY A 66 7.96 -9.09 11.91
CA GLY A 66 7.83 -9.89 10.69
C GLY A 66 7.86 -9.09 9.38
N LEU A 67 7.80 -7.75 9.43
CA LEU A 67 7.99 -6.92 8.23
C LEU A 67 9.45 -6.94 7.80
N LYS A 68 9.69 -7.41 6.57
CA LYS A 68 11.02 -7.45 5.97
C LYS A 68 10.93 -7.23 4.47
N SER A 69 11.95 -6.61 3.91
CA SER A 69 12.09 -6.50 2.46
C SER A 69 12.21 -7.88 1.81
N PHE A 70 11.54 -8.08 0.68
CA PHE A 70 11.67 -9.31 -0.10
C PHE A 70 13.09 -9.45 -0.64
N CYS A 71 13.73 -10.60 -0.40
CA CYS A 71 15.13 -10.84 -0.75
C CYS A 71 15.32 -11.90 -1.85
N GLY A 72 14.24 -12.28 -2.56
CA GLY A 72 14.25 -13.41 -3.49
C GLY A 72 13.81 -14.71 -2.82
N ILE A 73 13.85 -15.80 -3.59
CA ILE A 73 13.53 -17.16 -3.13
C ILE A 73 14.73 -18.05 -3.45
N ASP A 74 15.29 -18.67 -2.41
CA ASP A 74 16.41 -19.59 -2.56
C ASP A 74 16.01 -20.79 -3.43
N GLY A 75 16.89 -21.16 -4.37
CA GLY A 75 16.64 -22.26 -5.31
C GLY A 75 15.63 -21.94 -6.43
N ALA A 76 15.24 -20.67 -6.61
CA ALA A 76 14.41 -20.28 -7.74
C ALA A 76 15.11 -20.60 -9.07
N ARG A 77 14.42 -21.35 -9.95
CA ARG A 77 14.90 -21.69 -11.30
C ARG A 77 14.94 -20.50 -12.26
N THR A 78 14.39 -19.36 -11.85
CA THR A 78 14.41 -18.10 -12.60
C THR A 78 14.80 -16.97 -11.67
N LYS A 79 15.41 -15.91 -12.24
CA LYS A 79 15.76 -14.71 -11.48
C LYS A 79 14.48 -14.01 -11.05
N LEU A 80 14.24 -13.96 -9.75
CA LEU A 80 13.16 -13.18 -9.15
C LEU A 80 13.73 -11.83 -8.69
N PRO A 81 13.47 -10.73 -9.42
CA PRO A 81 13.93 -9.43 -8.99
C PRO A 81 13.19 -9.00 -7.72
N ALA A 82 13.93 -8.46 -6.76
CA ALA A 82 13.33 -7.75 -5.64
C ALA A 82 13.03 -6.31 -6.06
N THR A 83 11.75 -5.97 -6.14
CA THR A 83 11.25 -4.61 -6.46
C THR A 83 10.47 -4.07 -5.26
N PRO A 84 11.16 -3.63 -4.18
CA PRO A 84 10.48 -3.09 -3.01
C PRO A 84 9.75 -1.80 -3.35
N ALA A 85 8.73 -1.48 -2.56
CA ALA A 85 7.98 -0.24 -2.63
C ALA A 85 7.84 0.33 -1.23
N ASP A 86 7.91 1.66 -1.10
CA ASP A 86 7.74 2.35 0.18
C ASP A 86 6.27 2.44 0.56
N LEU A 87 5.39 2.68 -0.41
CA LEU A 87 3.95 2.76 -0.22
C LEU A 87 3.23 2.01 -1.34
N TRP A 88 2.20 1.25 -0.97
CA TRP A 88 1.36 0.51 -1.89
C TRP A 88 -0.11 0.84 -1.64
N LEU A 89 -0.88 1.07 -2.70
CA LEU A 89 -2.31 1.31 -2.62
C LEU A 89 -3.05 0.32 -3.51
N TRP A 90 -4.06 -0.32 -2.96
CA TRP A 90 -5.01 -1.14 -3.71
C TRP A 90 -6.37 -0.47 -3.71
N LEU A 91 -6.73 0.07 -4.87
CA LEU A 91 -8.03 0.68 -5.15
C LEU A 91 -8.97 -0.42 -5.63
N ARG A 92 -10.08 -0.58 -4.90
CA ARG A 92 -11.10 -1.62 -5.08
C ARG A 92 -12.39 -0.94 -5.57
N GLY A 93 -13.03 -1.49 -6.60
CA GLY A 93 -14.29 -0.94 -7.10
C GLY A 93 -14.91 -1.77 -8.21
N SER A 94 -15.94 -1.21 -8.86
CA SER A 94 -16.64 -1.81 -10.00
C SER A 94 -16.51 -1.00 -11.29
N ASP A 95 -16.07 0.26 -11.20
CA ASP A 95 -15.95 1.19 -12.33
C ASP A 95 -14.48 1.57 -12.57
N ARG A 96 -13.99 1.33 -13.79
CA ARG A 96 -12.60 1.62 -14.17
C ARG A 96 -12.30 3.12 -14.29
N GLY A 97 -13.27 3.93 -14.70
CA GLY A 97 -13.14 5.38 -14.80
C GLY A 97 -13.02 6.02 -13.43
N GLU A 98 -13.82 5.55 -12.48
CA GLU A 98 -13.73 5.98 -11.08
C GLU A 98 -12.35 5.65 -10.49
N LEU A 99 -11.87 4.41 -10.65
CA LEU A 99 -10.55 4.01 -10.16
C LEU A 99 -9.41 4.83 -10.79
N LEU A 100 -9.54 5.24 -12.05
CA LEU A 100 -8.58 6.11 -12.71
C LEU A 100 -8.55 7.50 -12.06
N ILE A 101 -9.72 8.13 -11.87
CA ILE A 101 -9.83 9.46 -11.26
C ILE A 101 -9.30 9.42 -9.82
N ARG A 102 -9.72 8.44 -9.02
CA ARG A 102 -9.24 8.25 -7.65
C ARG A 102 -7.72 8.10 -7.60
N SER A 103 -7.15 7.31 -8.51
CA SER A 103 -5.69 7.16 -8.57
C SER A 103 -4.95 8.47 -8.84
N ARG A 104 -5.49 9.33 -9.70
CA ARG A 104 -4.91 10.65 -9.98
C ARG A 104 -4.96 11.56 -8.76
N HIS A 105 -6.07 11.56 -8.03
CA HIS A 105 -6.20 12.35 -6.80
C HIS A 105 -5.23 11.88 -5.71
N LEU A 106 -4.96 10.57 -5.61
CA LEU A 106 -4.01 10.04 -4.63
C LEU A 106 -2.55 10.30 -5.05
N SER A 107 -2.23 10.22 -6.34
CA SER A 107 -0.90 10.53 -6.87
C SER A 107 -0.54 12.02 -6.83
N ALA A 108 -1.51 12.90 -6.58
CA ALA A 108 -1.31 14.34 -6.48
C ALA A 108 -1.06 14.83 -5.03
N LEU A 109 -1.04 13.91 -4.06
CA LEU A 109 -0.59 14.19 -2.68
C LEU A 109 0.93 14.35 -2.64
#